data_AF-A0A9W9WML9-F1
#
_entry.id   AF-A0A9W9WML9-F1
#
_cell.length_a   1.000
_cell.length_b   1.000
_cell.length_c   1.000
_cell.angle_alpha   90.00
_cell.angle_beta   90.00
_cell.angle_gamma   90.00
#
_symmetry.space_group_name_H-M   'P 1'
#
loop_
_entity.id
_entity.type
_entity.pdbx_description
1 polymer ?
#
loop_
_entity_poly.entity_id
_entity_poly.type
_entity_poly.pdbx_seq_one_letter_code
_entity_poly.pdbx_strand_id
1 'polypeptide(L)'
;MADFSMPRIECLHVPQGIRGHAFQAMALISFVEKYWIDDSVKYKDDESKGKALAELATAVTALCTAFDDLVETHRDKHMLRGEVSQEVKAGYLSWCKARQHTIRPNTQYIEGLHLQYAGRATQHLRLRMGEEGSISWAIAIYAFYLAATTTVRKYVTSKSDVDYIKEEFPLKIPEL
;
A
#
# COMPACT_ATOMS: atom_id res chain seq x y z
N MET A 1 26.61 -15.35 -26.60
CA MET A 1 25.66 -15.66 -25.52
C MET A 1 25.60 -14.43 -24.63
N ALA A 2 24.48 -13.70 -24.64
CA ALA A 2 24.31 -12.55 -23.77
C ALA A 2 23.95 -13.05 -22.38
N ASP A 3 24.77 -12.67 -21.39
CA ASP A 3 24.58 -12.98 -19.98
C ASP A 3 23.47 -12.09 -19.43
N PHE A 4 22.23 -12.61 -19.39
CA PHE A 4 21.12 -12.00 -18.71
C PHE A 4 21.24 -12.29 -17.21
N SER A 5 22.24 -11.71 -16.55
CA SER A 5 22.18 -11.59 -15.10
C SER A 5 21.03 -10.63 -14.78
N MET A 6 19.86 -11.17 -14.42
CA MET A 6 18.85 -10.36 -13.76
C MET A 6 19.52 -9.73 -12.53
N PRO A 7 19.43 -8.40 -12.33
CA PRO A 7 19.88 -7.81 -11.08
C PRO A 7 19.19 -8.57 -9.96
N ARG A 8 19.98 -9.11 -9.01
CA ARG A 8 19.43 -9.67 -7.78
C ARG A 8 18.65 -8.53 -7.14
N ILE A 9 17.33 -8.60 -7.20
CA ILE A 9 16.47 -7.74 -6.41
C ILE A 9 16.71 -8.19 -4.98
N GLU A 10 17.70 -7.59 -4.31
CA GLU A 10 17.80 -7.69 -2.87
C GLU A 10 16.46 -7.23 -2.34
N CYS A 11 15.79 -8.10 -1.59
CA CYS A 11 14.54 -7.76 -0.92
C CYS A 11 14.88 -6.68 0.11
N LEU A 12 14.86 -5.43 -0.34
CA LEU A 12 15.27 -4.25 0.37
C LEU A 12 14.39 -4.13 1.61
N HIS A 13 14.96 -4.38 2.79
CA HIS A 13 14.18 -4.42 4.03
C HIS A 13 13.49 -3.06 4.25
N VAL A 14 12.15 -3.07 4.34
CA VAL A 14 11.38 -1.84 4.60
C VAL A 14 11.81 -1.29 5.96
N PRO A 15 12.26 -0.03 6.04
CA PRO A 15 12.69 0.57 7.29
C PRO A 15 11.58 0.52 8.36
N GLN A 16 11.95 0.20 9.60
CA GLN A 16 11.01 0.05 10.73
C GLN A 16 10.03 1.23 10.89
N GLY A 17 10.51 2.46 10.69
CA GLY A 17 9.79 3.72 10.80
C GLY A 17 8.60 3.88 9.86
N ILE A 18 8.57 3.13 8.77
CA ILE A 18 7.51 3.18 7.75
C ILE A 18 6.85 1.82 7.50
N ARG A 19 7.12 0.82 8.34
CA ARG A 19 6.59 -0.53 8.15
C ARG A 19 5.06 -0.58 8.14
N GLY A 20 4.40 0.36 8.82
CA GLY A 20 2.95 0.49 8.75
C GLY A 20 2.44 0.91 7.36
N HIS A 21 3.21 1.69 6.59
CA HIS A 21 2.86 2.03 5.21
C HIS A 21 2.95 0.81 4.27
N ALA A 22 3.90 -0.11 4.51
CA ALA A 22 3.94 -1.39 3.79
C ALA A 22 2.64 -2.18 3.99
N PHE A 23 2.15 -2.24 5.23
CA PHE A 23 0.87 -2.89 5.51
C PHE A 23 -0.32 -2.15 4.90
N GLN A 24 -0.28 -0.81 4.75
CA GLN A 24 -1.29 -0.09 3.98
C GLN A 24 -1.28 -0.49 2.50
N ALA A 25 -0.09 -0.59 1.88
CA ALA A 25 0.04 -1.03 0.50
C ALA A 25 -0.52 -2.46 0.33
N MET A 26 -0.14 -3.38 1.22
CA MET A 26 -0.65 -4.76 1.21
C MET A 26 -2.17 -4.82 1.39
N ALA A 27 -2.74 -3.97 2.25
CA ALA A 27 -4.19 -3.89 2.44
C ALA A 27 -4.90 -3.49 1.15
N LEU A 28 -4.39 -2.48 0.44
CA LEU A 28 -4.96 -1.98 -0.81
C LEU A 28 -4.84 -2.99 -1.95
N ILE A 29 -3.69 -3.68 -2.05
CA ILE A 29 -3.48 -4.74 -3.05
C ILE A 29 -4.44 -5.91 -2.79
N SER A 30 -4.51 -6.40 -1.55
CA SER A 30 -5.41 -7.49 -1.17
C SER A 30 -6.89 -7.11 -1.35
N PHE A 31 -7.22 -5.83 -1.20
CA PHE A 31 -8.58 -5.33 -1.38
C PHE A 31 -9.06 -5.44 -2.84
N VAL A 32 -8.20 -5.12 -3.82
CA VAL A 32 -8.55 -5.27 -5.24
C VAL A 32 -8.34 -6.68 -5.78
N GLU A 33 -7.61 -7.54 -5.06
CA GLU A 33 -7.31 -8.92 -5.45
C GLU A 33 -8.58 -9.72 -5.81
N LYS A 34 -9.71 -9.46 -5.13
CA LYS A 34 -11.01 -10.09 -5.44
C LYS A 34 -11.36 -10.04 -6.92
N TYR A 35 -11.01 -8.97 -7.64
CA TYR A 35 -11.37 -8.82 -9.05
C TYR A 35 -10.60 -9.77 -9.97
N TRP A 36 -9.46 -10.30 -9.51
CA TRP A 36 -8.68 -11.32 -10.24
C TRP A 36 -9.07 -12.75 -9.87
N ILE A 37 -9.40 -13.00 -8.60
CA ILE A 37 -9.53 -14.37 -8.07
C ILE A 37 -10.96 -14.83 -7.84
N ASP A 38 -11.92 -13.91 -7.70
CA ASP A 38 -13.31 -14.23 -7.40
C ASP A 38 -14.13 -14.33 -8.70
N ASP A 39 -14.42 -15.57 -9.10
CA ASP A 39 -15.24 -15.86 -10.29
C ASP A 39 -16.70 -15.41 -10.15
N SER A 40 -17.14 -15.02 -8.95
CA SER A 40 -18.49 -14.46 -8.75
C SER A 40 -18.64 -13.02 -9.25
N VAL A 41 -17.54 -12.32 -9.51
CA VAL A 41 -17.56 -10.96 -10.06
C VAL A 41 -18.09 -10.97 -11.49
N LYS A 42 -19.24 -10.32 -11.69
CA LYS A 42 -19.91 -10.25 -13.00
C LYS A 42 -19.54 -8.99 -13.77
N TYR A 43 -18.68 -9.15 -14.76
CA TYR A 43 -18.35 -8.12 -15.74
C TYR A 43 -19.46 -7.96 -16.79
N LYS A 44 -19.52 -6.81 -17.46
CA LYS A 44 -20.51 -6.54 -18.53
C LYS A 44 -20.36 -7.50 -19.72
N ASP A 45 -19.11 -7.78 -20.08
CA ASP A 45 -18.68 -8.67 -21.16
C ASP A 45 -17.19 -9.02 -20.95
N ASP A 46 -16.65 -9.95 -21.75
CA ASP A 46 -15.25 -10.40 -21.64
C ASP A 46 -14.25 -9.28 -21.95
N GLU A 47 -14.60 -8.36 -22.87
CA GLU A 47 -13.78 -7.20 -23.19
C GLU A 47 -13.68 -6.24 -21.98
N SER A 48 -14.79 -6.04 -21.28
CA SER A 48 -14.90 -5.27 -20.05
C SER A 48 -14.09 -5.90 -18.92
N LYS A 49 -14.08 -7.23 -18.81
CA LYS A 49 -13.19 -7.95 -17.87
C LYS A 49 -11.72 -7.63 -18.17
N GLY A 50 -11.29 -7.79 -19.42
CA GLY A 50 -9.92 -7.49 -19.84
C GLY A 50 -9.51 -6.04 -19.52
N LYS A 51 -10.36 -5.07 -19.83
CA LYS A 51 -10.13 -3.65 -19.54
C LYS A 51 -10.08 -3.36 -18.04
N ALA A 52 -10.99 -3.94 -17.27
CA ALA A 52 -11.03 -3.75 -15.82
C ALA A 52 -9.75 -4.25 -15.16
N LEU A 53 -9.31 -5.46 -15.52
CA LEU A 53 -8.07 -6.04 -14.98
C LEU A 53 -6.84 -5.21 -15.37
N ALA A 54 -6.78 -4.68 -16.58
CA ALA A 54 -5.68 -3.82 -17.03
C ALA A 54 -5.65 -2.46 -16.29
N GLU A 55 -6.81 -1.82 -16.11
CA GLU A 55 -6.91 -0.56 -15.35
C GLU A 55 -6.55 -0.76 -13.87
N LEU A 56 -7.04 -1.84 -13.23
CA LEU A 56 -6.69 -2.17 -11.85
C LEU A 56 -5.21 -2.53 -11.70
N ALA A 57 -4.64 -3.28 -12.65
CA ALA A 57 -3.20 -3.57 -12.66
C ALA A 57 -2.37 -2.29 -12.74
N THR A 58 -2.78 -1.34 -13.59
CA THR A 58 -2.13 -0.02 -13.70
C THR A 58 -2.19 0.75 -12.38
N ALA A 59 -3.34 0.72 -11.69
CA ALA A 59 -3.50 1.36 -10.39
C ALA A 59 -2.61 0.70 -9.32
N VAL A 60 -2.51 -0.63 -9.30
CA VAL A 60 -1.61 -1.37 -8.40
C VAL A 60 -0.14 -1.02 -8.70
N THR A 61 0.27 -0.98 -9.96
CA THR A 61 1.63 -0.58 -10.33
C THR A 61 1.95 0.82 -9.85
N ALA A 62 1.06 1.79 -10.07
CA ALA A 62 1.24 3.17 -9.60
C ALA A 62 1.34 3.25 -8.07
N LEU A 63 0.53 2.45 -7.34
CA LEU A 63 0.60 2.36 -5.88
C LEU A 63 1.95 1.78 -5.42
N CYS A 64 2.44 0.71 -6.05
CA CYS A 64 3.75 0.13 -5.74
C CYS A 64 4.88 1.11 -6.00
N THR A 65 4.88 1.82 -7.14
CA THR A 65 5.88 2.86 -7.43
C THR A 65 5.88 3.96 -6.38
N ALA A 66 4.70 4.45 -5.98
CA ALA A 66 4.60 5.45 -4.92
C ALA A 66 5.10 4.94 -3.56
N PHE A 67 4.94 3.64 -3.29
CA PHE A 67 5.48 3.02 -2.08
C PHE A 67 7.01 2.90 -2.13
N ASP A 68 7.57 2.51 -3.28
CA ASP A 68 9.02 2.45 -3.48
C ASP A 68 9.65 3.85 -3.31
N ASP A 69 9.04 4.87 -3.90
CA ASP A 69 9.45 6.27 -3.73
C ASP A 69 9.41 6.72 -2.27
N LEU A 70 8.39 6.30 -1.51
CA LEU A 70 8.29 6.56 -0.07
C LEU A 70 9.44 5.89 0.70
N VAL A 71 9.74 4.63 0.38
CA VAL A 71 10.84 3.87 1.00
C VAL A 71 12.17 4.55 0.74
N GLU A 72 12.42 4.94 -0.50
CA GLU A 72 13.67 5.60 -0.89
C GLU A 72 13.81 6.99 -0.29
N THR A 73 12.74 7.79 -0.30
CA THR A 73 12.71 9.11 0.36
C THR A 73 13.02 9.00 1.86
N HIS A 74 12.42 8.03 2.54
CA HIS A 74 12.64 7.82 3.97
C HIS A 74 14.07 7.33 4.27
N ARG A 75 14.62 6.45 3.43
CA ARG A 75 16.01 6.00 3.55
C ARG A 75 16.99 7.15 3.37
N ASP A 76 16.78 8.01 2.37
CA ASP A 76 17.61 9.19 2.14
C ASP A 76 17.57 10.13 3.35
N LYS A 77 16.37 10.40 3.87
CA LYS A 77 16.17 11.26 5.03
C LYS A 77 16.96 10.79 6.27
N HIS A 78 17.07 9.48 6.46
CA HIS A 78 17.73 8.87 7.60
C HIS A 78 19.14 8.33 7.29
N MET A 79 19.70 8.65 6.12
CA MET A 79 21.02 8.19 5.68
C MET A 79 21.18 6.65 5.75
N LEU A 80 20.11 5.93 5.42
CA LEU A 80 20.04 4.46 5.49
C LEU A 80 20.48 3.77 4.19
N ARG A 81 21.33 4.41 3.39
CA ARG A 81 21.81 3.87 2.10
C ARG A 81 23.25 3.36 2.21
N GLY A 82 23.53 2.26 1.52
CA GLY A 82 24.87 1.66 1.47
C GLY A 82 25.36 1.16 2.84
N GLU A 83 26.64 1.36 3.13
CA GLU A 83 27.22 1.02 4.43
C GLU A 83 26.81 2.05 5.50
N VAL A 84 25.79 1.69 6.28
CA VAL A 84 25.25 2.55 7.34
C VAL A 84 26.10 2.46 8.62
N SER A 85 26.63 3.59 9.09
CA SER A 85 27.42 3.69 10.31
C SER A 85 26.63 3.30 11.57
N GLN A 86 27.32 2.89 12.64
CA GLN A 86 26.66 2.56 13.92
C GLN A 86 25.95 3.77 14.54
N GLU A 87 26.49 4.97 14.37
CA GLU A 87 25.88 6.21 14.84
C GLU A 87 24.54 6.47 14.14
N VAL A 88 24.50 6.34 12.80
CA VAL A 88 23.26 6.50 12.03
C VAL A 88 22.22 5.45 12.43
N LYS A 89 22.63 4.19 12.61
CA LYS A 89 21.74 3.12 13.10
C LYS A 89 21.17 3.44 14.48
N ALA A 90 22.00 3.89 15.41
CA ALA A 90 21.58 4.26 16.76
C ALA A 90 20.64 5.47 16.77
N GLY A 91 20.93 6.49 15.95
CA GLY A 91 20.08 7.65 15.76
C GLY A 91 18.70 7.27 15.20
N TYR A 92 18.69 6.46 14.14
CA TYR A 92 17.44 5.97 13.55
C TYR A 92 16.62 5.10 14.50
N LEU A 93 17.26 4.20 15.26
CA LEU A 93 16.59 3.41 16.27
C LEU A 93 15.98 4.29 17.38
N SER A 94 16.70 5.33 17.80
CA SER A 94 16.21 6.29 18.80
C SER A 94 15.01 7.07 18.27
N TRP A 95 15.06 7.51 17.01
CA TRP A 95 13.93 8.13 16.31
C TRP A 95 12.70 7.22 16.25
N CYS A 96 12.90 5.92 15.99
CA CYS A 96 11.84 4.92 15.99
C CYS A 96 11.24 4.71 17.39
N LYS A 97 12.10 4.53 18.42
CA LYS A 97 11.69 4.35 19.81
C LYS A 97 10.88 5.52 20.33
N ALA A 98 11.30 6.75 20.03
CA ALA A 98 10.58 7.96 20.41
C ALA A 98 9.13 7.99 19.87
N ARG A 99 8.83 7.23 18.81
CA ARG A 99 7.51 7.17 18.17
C ARG A 99 6.70 5.92 18.50
N GLN A 100 7.21 4.98 19.29
CA GLN A 100 6.47 3.75 19.60
C GLN A 100 5.10 4.01 20.23
N HIS A 101 4.95 5.11 20.97
CA HIS A 101 3.68 5.53 21.57
C HIS A 101 2.57 5.85 20.56
N THR A 102 2.89 6.04 19.27
CA THR A 102 1.87 6.27 18.23
C THR A 102 1.26 4.99 17.69
N ILE A 103 1.85 3.84 18.01
CA ILE A 103 1.37 2.53 17.59
C ILE A 103 0.08 2.24 18.36
N ARG A 104 -0.95 1.78 17.64
CA ARG A 104 -2.21 1.35 18.23
C ARG A 104 -2.29 -0.17 18.18
N PRO A 105 -2.23 -0.86 19.32
CA PRO A 105 -2.50 -2.29 19.36
C PRO A 105 -3.92 -2.54 18.89
N ASN A 106 -4.07 -3.43 17.91
CA ASN A 106 -5.38 -3.98 17.56
C ASN A 106 -5.53 -5.37 18.20
N THR A 107 -6.54 -5.54 19.06
CA THR A 107 -6.88 -6.81 19.71
C THR A 107 -8.12 -7.48 19.08
N GLN A 108 -8.75 -6.82 18.11
CA GLN A 108 -9.94 -7.35 17.45
C GLN A 108 -9.55 -8.32 16.34
N TYR A 109 -10.23 -9.46 16.33
CA TYR A 109 -10.25 -10.31 15.15
C TYR A 109 -11.01 -9.60 14.04
N ILE A 110 -10.39 -9.48 12.87
CA ILE A 110 -11.02 -8.90 11.70
C ILE A 110 -11.02 -9.93 10.58
N GLU A 111 -12.21 -10.20 10.05
CA GLU A 111 -12.42 -11.06 8.90
C GLU A 111 -11.99 -10.33 7.61
N GLY A 112 -11.38 -11.03 6.67
CA GLY A 112 -10.84 -10.44 5.43
C GLY A 112 -9.38 -10.00 5.53
N LEU A 113 -8.56 -10.46 4.58
CA LEU A 113 -7.10 -10.26 4.60
C LEU A 113 -6.71 -8.77 4.47
N HIS A 114 -7.41 -8.01 3.61
CA HIS A 114 -7.18 -6.57 3.45
C HIS A 114 -7.41 -5.80 4.75
N LEU A 115 -8.44 -6.15 5.54
CA LEU A 115 -8.70 -5.52 6.83
C LEU A 115 -7.69 -5.95 7.90
N GLN A 116 -7.19 -7.19 7.86
CA GLN A 116 -6.09 -7.62 8.73
C GLN A 116 -4.81 -6.81 8.47
N TYR A 117 -4.47 -6.56 7.20
CA TYR A 117 -3.35 -5.69 6.85
C TYR A 117 -3.59 -4.23 7.28
N ALA A 118 -4.81 -3.70 7.11
CA ALA A 118 -5.16 -2.37 7.62
C ALA A 118 -4.96 -2.27 9.14
N GLY A 119 -5.38 -3.30 9.89
CA GLY A 119 -5.12 -3.41 11.32
C GLY A 119 -3.63 -3.40 11.63
N ARG A 120 -2.83 -4.22 10.91
CA ARG A 120 -1.37 -4.26 11.07
C ARG A 120 -0.68 -2.94 10.75
N ALA A 121 -1.22 -2.15 9.82
CA ALA A 121 -0.71 -0.81 9.53
C ALA A 121 -0.79 0.12 10.75
N THR A 122 -1.77 -0.06 11.62
CA THR A 122 -1.89 0.72 12.88
C THR A 122 -1.00 0.20 13.99
N GLN A 123 -0.60 -1.07 13.93
CA GLN A 123 0.29 -1.75 14.87
C GLN A 123 1.79 -1.51 14.57
N HIS A 124 2.12 -0.74 13.53
CA HIS A 124 3.49 -0.41 13.14
C HIS A 124 3.67 1.09 12.94
N LEU A 125 4.92 1.54 12.96
CA LEU A 125 5.24 2.95 12.74
C LEU A 125 4.84 3.38 11.33
N ARG A 126 4.26 4.58 11.26
CA ARG A 126 3.88 5.29 10.04
C ARG A 126 4.30 6.74 10.18
N LEU A 127 4.58 7.35 9.05
CA LEU A 127 4.79 8.78 8.95
C LEU A 127 3.48 9.50 9.26
N ARG A 128 3.61 10.59 10.01
CA ARG A 128 2.56 11.56 10.30
C ARG A 128 2.42 12.51 9.11
N MET A 129 1.27 13.16 9.02
CA MET A 129 1.09 14.25 8.05
C MET A 129 2.15 15.33 8.27
N GLY A 130 2.84 15.69 7.19
CA GLY A 130 3.95 16.66 7.20
C GLY A 130 5.34 16.05 7.36
N GLU A 131 5.45 14.73 7.60
CA GLU A 131 6.72 14.00 7.47
C GLU A 131 6.97 13.65 5.99
N GLU A 132 8.24 13.44 5.64
CA GLU A 132 8.69 13.31 4.25
C GLU A 132 7.95 12.21 3.47
N GLY A 133 7.49 12.52 2.25
CA GLY A 133 6.76 11.55 1.42
C GLY A 133 5.37 11.14 1.94
N SER A 134 4.95 11.56 3.16
CA SER A 134 3.66 11.17 3.73
C SER A 134 2.48 11.67 2.90
N ILE A 135 2.59 12.90 2.36
CA ILE A 135 1.57 13.52 1.52
C ILE A 135 1.49 12.84 0.16
N SER A 136 2.63 12.59 -0.48
CA SER A 136 2.69 11.87 -1.76
C SER A 136 2.08 10.47 -1.63
N TRP A 137 2.37 9.77 -0.54
CA TRP A 137 1.76 8.48 -0.23
C TRP A 137 0.23 8.58 -0.04
N ALA A 138 -0.24 9.57 0.71
CA ALA A 138 -1.68 9.81 0.89
C ALA A 138 -2.40 10.09 -0.44
N ILE A 139 -1.79 10.89 -1.32
CA ILE A 139 -2.31 11.18 -2.67
C ILE A 139 -2.37 9.90 -3.50
N ALA A 140 -1.34 9.04 -3.44
CA ALA A 140 -1.32 7.77 -4.16
C ALA A 140 -2.44 6.84 -3.71
N ILE A 141 -2.69 6.74 -2.39
CA ILE A 141 -3.84 5.97 -1.84
C ILE A 141 -5.17 6.52 -2.38
N TYR A 142 -5.32 7.85 -2.41
CA TYR A 142 -6.55 8.48 -2.91
C TYR A 142 -6.73 8.24 -4.42
N ALA A 143 -5.68 8.39 -5.21
CA ALA A 143 -5.69 8.10 -6.65
C ALA A 143 -6.05 6.63 -6.91
N PHE A 144 -5.50 5.71 -6.12
CA PHE A 144 -5.84 4.29 -6.18
C PHE A 144 -7.33 4.03 -5.89
N TYR A 145 -7.87 4.65 -4.83
CA TYR A 145 -9.30 4.57 -4.52
C TYR A 145 -10.17 5.04 -5.68
N LEU A 146 -9.85 6.19 -6.28
CA LEU A 146 -10.58 6.73 -7.41
C LEU A 146 -10.50 5.82 -8.64
N ALA A 147 -9.32 5.29 -8.93
CA ALA A 147 -9.10 4.35 -10.03
C ALA A 147 -9.96 3.09 -9.84
N ALA A 148 -9.83 2.42 -8.69
CA ALA A 148 -10.61 1.21 -8.38
C ALA A 148 -12.12 1.45 -8.47
N THR A 149 -12.60 2.54 -7.84
CA THR A 149 -14.02 2.91 -7.87
C THR A 149 -14.53 3.17 -9.29
N THR A 150 -13.73 3.88 -10.09
CA THR A 150 -14.11 4.24 -11.47
C THR A 150 -14.13 3.00 -12.36
N THR A 151 -13.09 2.17 -12.30
CA THR A 151 -12.99 0.94 -13.07
C THR A 151 -14.15 -0.01 -12.75
N VAL A 152 -14.47 -0.20 -11.46
CA VAL A 152 -15.56 -1.11 -11.07
C VAL A 152 -16.92 -0.58 -11.50
N ARG A 153 -17.21 0.73 -11.33
CA ARG A 153 -18.45 1.33 -11.87
C ARG A 153 -18.58 1.18 -13.38
N LYS A 154 -17.46 1.26 -14.09
CA LYS A 154 -17.43 1.25 -15.55
C LYS A 154 -17.64 -0.16 -16.12
N TYR A 155 -17.11 -1.19 -15.48
CA TYR A 155 -17.03 -2.54 -16.08
C TYR A 155 -17.75 -3.65 -15.33
N VAL A 156 -18.08 -3.48 -14.06
CA VAL A 156 -18.80 -4.49 -13.25
C VAL A 156 -20.30 -4.20 -13.29
N THR A 157 -21.10 -5.25 -13.35
CA THR A 157 -22.58 -5.16 -13.48
C THR A 157 -23.27 -4.98 -12.13
N SER A 158 -22.67 -5.46 -11.05
CA SER A 158 -23.28 -5.40 -9.73
C SER A 158 -23.09 -4.04 -9.07
N LYS A 159 -24.20 -3.46 -8.58
CA LYS A 159 -24.14 -2.29 -7.69
C LYS A 159 -23.47 -2.63 -6.36
N SER A 160 -23.59 -3.87 -5.88
CA SER A 160 -22.96 -4.31 -4.62
C SER A 160 -21.44 -4.22 -4.65
N ASP A 161 -20.80 -4.34 -5.82
CA ASP A 161 -19.35 -4.19 -5.93
C ASP A 161 -18.90 -2.73 -5.85
N VAL A 162 -19.76 -1.78 -6.25
CA VAL A 162 -19.50 -0.35 -6.09
C VAL A 162 -19.68 0.07 -4.63
N ASP A 163 -20.68 -0.50 -3.96
CA ASP A 163 -20.94 -0.24 -2.54
C ASP A 163 -19.87 -0.90 -1.66
N TYR A 164 -19.42 -2.10 -2.01
CA TYR A 164 -18.25 -2.76 -1.40
C TYR A 164 -17.04 -1.83 -1.36
N ILE A 165 -16.74 -1.08 -2.43
CA ILE A 165 -15.58 -0.17 -2.41
C ILE A 165 -15.77 1.01 -1.46
N LYS A 166 -17.00 1.43 -1.17
CA LYS A 166 -17.23 2.50 -0.21
C LYS A 166 -17.18 1.98 1.23
N GLU A 167 -17.71 0.77 1.45
CA GLU A 167 -17.90 0.19 2.78
C GLU A 167 -16.64 -0.51 3.29
N GLU A 168 -15.94 -1.23 2.41
CA GLU A 168 -14.84 -2.14 2.76
C GLU A 168 -13.46 -1.58 2.38
N PHE A 169 -13.39 -0.33 1.93
CA PHE A 169 -12.08 0.28 1.65
C PHE A 169 -11.24 0.29 2.93
N PRO A 170 -10.06 -0.36 2.93
CA PRO A 170 -9.40 -0.75 4.17
C PRO A 170 -8.82 0.42 4.97
N LEU A 171 -8.74 1.61 4.38
CA LEU A 171 -8.05 2.75 4.96
C LEU A 171 -9.03 3.92 5.09
N LYS A 172 -8.96 4.63 6.22
CA LYS A 172 -9.54 5.97 6.28
C LYS A 172 -8.80 6.83 5.27
N ILE A 173 -9.50 7.29 4.24
CA ILE A 173 -8.96 8.31 3.33
C ILE A 173 -8.64 9.51 4.24
N PRO A 174 -7.39 9.99 4.26
CA PRO A 174 -7.06 11.20 5.00
C PRO A 174 -7.98 12.32 4.47
N GLU A 175 -8.78 12.93 5.35
CA GLU A 175 -9.41 14.21 5.02
C GLU A 175 -8.23 15.17 4.76
N LEU A 176 -8.05 15.56 3.50
CA LEU A 176 -6.99 16.46 3.05
C LEU A 176 -7.20 17.86 3.64
#